data_AF-A0A4Q0Q993-F1
#
_entry.id   AF-A0A4Q0Q993-F1
#
_cell.length_a   1.000
_cell.length_b   1.000
_cell.length_c   1.000
_cell.angle_alpha   90.00
_cell.angle_beta   90.00
_cell.angle_gamma   90.00
#
_symmetry.space_group_name_H-M   'P 1'
#
loop_
_entity.id
_entity.type
_entity.pdbx_description
1 polymer ?
#
loop_
_entity_poly.entity_id
_entity_poly.type
_entity_poly.pdbx_seq_one_letter_code
_entity_poly.pdbx_strand_id
1 'polypeptide(L)'
;MSETIFSQAIELILSAMYRTRGDDGLESQFLFGPPGTPLWNRRLSTYVFFRRLLMVRAVLFVRQSGPAYLRSMSVRDIQSQLTSFITANYGHLGNETFLRKFECSYSEHVSKETKAALADALAGSSIFNPPLELTLFPLVPIRVEEDFHSSPFFLVQAKTLGDSKTGIRGLAGLDPEEFPPVSDWNGRKERPSAWLGIRSPIFQASNKMKAAILGALALTPLPAYRHQFSMRSMFGGRCTLDAHGGMTTSYGDAHTPGMSEDIVIRASDHAWLSMLPGKLSASDGQARRQVRALEYFYRAWPLDAAERFPWLFMTLDAIFGDVGQATRAVIDAISKHSETNFEYPRLKLLLGLRNSVIHGGAPDVYDSDKYHRYYETYGDDPLFDVERIAAQCLRSTIFEGTLVEHPDPNADIIRAYREGTLRNRKAAAPSGANDGDGTAPSAEK
;
A
#
# COMPACT_ATOMS: atom_id res chain seq x y z
N MET A 1 0.22 20.41 -22.47
CA MET A 1 -0.70 19.49 -21.77
C MET A 1 -0.74 19.74 -20.26
N SER A 2 0.34 20.18 -19.59
CA SER A 2 0.33 20.52 -18.16
C SER A 2 -0.43 21.83 -17.87
N GLU A 3 -0.17 22.88 -18.65
CA GLU A 3 -0.78 24.21 -18.51
C GLU A 3 -2.32 24.16 -18.54
N THR A 4 -2.89 23.27 -19.36
CA THR A 4 -4.34 23.07 -19.47
C THR A 4 -4.99 22.47 -18.22
N ILE A 5 -4.26 21.64 -17.45
CA ILE A 5 -4.82 20.99 -16.25
C ILE A 5 -5.02 22.01 -15.13
N PHE A 6 -4.04 22.88 -14.90
CA PHE A 6 -4.12 23.88 -13.84
C PHE A 6 -5.22 24.90 -14.12
N SER A 7 -5.28 25.44 -15.34
CA SER A 7 -6.33 26.39 -15.73
C SER A 7 -7.72 25.76 -15.62
N GLN A 8 -7.90 24.52 -16.08
CA GLN A 8 -9.19 23.83 -15.98
C GLN A 8 -9.57 23.51 -14.52
N ALA A 9 -8.60 23.14 -13.68
CA ALA A 9 -8.84 22.92 -12.25
C ALA A 9 -9.29 24.22 -11.58
N ILE A 10 -8.61 25.34 -11.83
CA ILE A 10 -9.00 26.66 -11.30
C ILE A 10 -10.38 27.08 -11.80
N GLU A 11 -10.67 26.89 -13.08
CA GLU A 11 -12.00 27.20 -13.65
C GLU A 11 -13.10 26.42 -12.92
N LEU A 12 -12.89 25.12 -12.67
CA LEU A 12 -13.86 24.29 -11.95
C LEU A 12 -14.01 24.70 -10.48
N ILE A 13 -12.91 25.06 -9.81
CA ILE A 13 -12.94 25.52 -8.41
C ILE A 13 -13.67 26.86 -8.30
N LEU A 14 -13.34 27.83 -9.17
CA LEU A 14 -13.98 29.14 -9.17
C LEU A 14 -15.46 29.07 -9.59
N SER A 15 -15.82 28.12 -10.45
CA SER A 15 -17.22 27.84 -10.81
C SER A 15 -18.01 27.32 -9.62
N ALA A 16 -17.35 26.68 -8.65
CA ALA A 16 -17.98 26.22 -7.41
C ALA A 16 -18.09 27.33 -6.34
N MET A 17 -17.39 28.45 -6.50
CA MET A 17 -17.31 29.54 -5.52
C MET A 17 -18.32 30.64 -5.77
N TYR A 18 -18.98 31.09 -4.69
CA TYR A 18 -19.99 32.14 -4.69
C TYR A 18 -19.83 33.06 -3.46
N ARG A 19 -20.35 34.29 -3.57
CA ARG A 19 -20.36 35.27 -2.47
C ARG A 19 -21.57 35.13 -1.56
N THR A 20 -22.67 34.58 -2.08
CA THR A 20 -23.92 34.35 -1.35
C THR A 20 -24.05 32.90 -0.95
N ARG A 21 -24.71 32.66 0.19
CA ARG A 21 -25.05 31.32 0.66
C ARG A 21 -26.15 30.74 -0.21
N GLY A 22 -25.85 29.65 -0.92
CA GLY A 22 -26.85 28.83 -1.59
C GLY A 22 -27.42 27.75 -0.66
N ASP A 23 -28.41 27.00 -1.15
CA ASP A 23 -29.13 25.96 -0.40
C ASP A 23 -28.24 24.77 0.01
N ASP A 24 -27.11 24.56 -0.67
CA ASP A 24 -26.19 23.43 -0.51
C ASP A 24 -24.75 23.84 -0.09
N GLY A 25 -24.58 25.10 0.35
CA GLY A 25 -23.28 25.75 0.46
C GLY A 25 -22.44 25.34 1.67
N LEU A 26 -21.19 24.96 1.45
CA LEU A 26 -20.14 24.93 2.47
C LEU A 26 -19.57 26.35 2.64
N GLU A 27 -19.55 26.87 3.85
CA GLU A 27 -19.00 28.19 4.16
C GLU A 27 -17.53 28.08 4.58
N SER A 28 -16.69 28.99 4.07
CA SER A 28 -15.33 29.18 4.55
C SER A 28 -15.12 30.66 4.87
N GLN A 29 -14.89 30.94 6.15
CA GLN A 29 -14.50 32.24 6.65
C GLN A 29 -13.01 32.23 6.97
N PHE A 30 -12.28 33.25 6.52
CA PHE A 30 -10.83 33.30 6.71
C PHE A 30 -10.28 34.73 6.63
N LEU A 31 -9.07 34.89 7.15
CA LEU A 31 -8.27 36.10 6.98
C LEU A 31 -7.41 36.00 5.71
N PHE A 32 -7.34 37.08 4.94
CA PHE A 32 -6.54 37.22 3.73
C PHE A 32 -5.73 38.53 3.74
N GLY A 33 -4.77 38.60 2.83
CA GLY A 33 -3.91 39.76 2.58
C GLY A 33 -3.39 39.72 1.14
N PRO A 34 -2.52 40.66 0.73
CA PRO A 34 -1.91 40.64 -0.59
C PRO A 34 -1.23 39.30 -0.92
N PRO A 35 -1.13 38.91 -2.20
CA PRO A 35 -0.42 37.70 -2.61
C PRO A 35 0.97 37.58 -1.96
N GLY A 36 1.32 36.39 -1.47
CA GLY A 36 2.59 36.14 -0.76
C GLY A 36 2.64 36.55 0.72
N THR A 37 1.59 37.16 1.27
CA THR A 37 1.57 37.55 2.70
C THR A 37 1.47 36.32 3.61
N PRO A 38 2.38 36.16 4.60
CA PRO A 38 2.31 35.08 5.59
C PRO A 38 0.99 35.06 6.36
N LEU A 39 0.52 33.87 6.75
CA LEU A 39 -0.79 33.69 7.41
C LEU A 39 -0.98 34.59 8.64
N TRP A 40 0.05 34.73 9.48
CA TRP A 40 0.01 35.56 10.70
C TRP A 40 -0.05 37.07 10.46
N ASN A 41 0.20 37.53 9.22
CA ASN A 41 0.14 38.94 8.84
C ASN A 41 -1.15 39.31 8.09
N ARG A 42 -2.07 38.36 7.90
CA ARG A 42 -3.35 38.59 7.24
C ARG A 42 -4.33 39.26 8.20
N ARG A 43 -4.94 40.36 7.79
CA ARG A 43 -5.81 41.19 8.65
C ARG A 43 -7.20 41.45 8.10
N LEU A 44 -7.46 41.14 6.83
CA LEU A 44 -8.77 41.34 6.20
C LEU A 44 -9.58 40.05 6.26
N SER A 45 -10.81 40.11 6.74
CA SER A 45 -11.71 38.95 6.80
C SER A 45 -12.64 38.92 5.60
N THR A 46 -12.94 37.73 5.09
CA THR A 46 -13.95 37.50 4.06
C THR A 46 -14.60 36.13 4.24
N TYR A 47 -15.73 35.93 3.56
CA TYR A 47 -16.43 34.66 3.49
C TYR A 47 -16.61 34.25 2.03
N VAL A 48 -16.48 32.95 1.77
CA VAL A 48 -16.77 32.32 0.48
C VAL A 48 -17.67 31.12 0.72
N PHE A 49 -18.66 30.94 -0.15
CA PHE A 49 -19.52 29.78 -0.16
C PHE A 49 -19.18 28.87 -1.35
N PHE A 50 -19.11 27.58 -1.10
CA PHE A 50 -18.85 26.56 -2.13
C PHE A 50 -20.10 25.74 -2.38
N ARG A 51 -20.58 25.68 -3.63
CA ARG A 51 -21.64 24.75 -4.04
C ARG A 51 -21.09 23.33 -4.06
N ARG A 52 -21.71 22.43 -3.29
CA ARG A 52 -21.15 21.10 -3.00
C ARG A 52 -20.91 20.28 -4.26
N LEU A 53 -21.91 20.17 -5.14
CA LEU A 53 -21.80 19.33 -6.35
C LEU A 53 -20.72 19.82 -7.32
N LEU A 54 -20.56 21.13 -7.46
CA LEU A 54 -19.53 21.72 -8.32
C LEU A 54 -18.14 21.53 -7.73
N MET A 55 -18.00 21.67 -6.41
CA MET A 55 -16.73 21.40 -5.72
C MET A 55 -16.32 19.93 -5.86
N VAL A 56 -17.26 18.99 -5.75
CA VAL A 56 -16.96 17.56 -5.99
C VAL A 56 -16.48 17.33 -7.42
N ARG A 57 -17.04 18.00 -8.43
CA ARG A 57 -16.54 17.90 -9.82
C ARG A 57 -15.10 18.38 -9.94
N ALA A 58 -14.76 19.51 -9.33
CA ALA A 58 -13.38 20.03 -9.30
C ALA A 58 -12.41 19.04 -8.64
N VAL A 59 -12.80 18.47 -7.50
CA VAL A 59 -12.01 17.46 -6.78
C VAL A 59 -11.80 16.20 -7.62
N LEU A 60 -12.85 15.67 -8.25
CA LEU A 60 -12.75 14.47 -9.09
C LEU A 60 -11.86 14.71 -10.30
N PHE A 61 -11.94 15.88 -10.91
CA PHE A 61 -11.05 16.28 -12.00
C PHE A 61 -9.58 16.31 -11.55
N VAL A 62 -9.27 17.00 -10.45
CA VAL A 62 -7.91 17.09 -9.89
C VAL A 62 -7.40 15.69 -9.51
N ARG A 63 -8.24 14.84 -8.91
CA ARG A 63 -7.87 13.46 -8.57
C ARG A 63 -7.58 12.59 -9.79
N GLN A 64 -8.29 12.80 -10.90
CA GLN A 64 -8.12 12.02 -12.13
C GLN A 64 -6.87 12.48 -12.91
N SER A 65 -6.76 13.78 -13.13
CA SER A 65 -5.80 14.41 -14.03
C SER A 65 -4.51 14.89 -13.36
N GLY A 66 -4.52 15.08 -12.04
CA GLY A 66 -3.36 15.51 -11.27
C GLY A 66 -2.36 14.39 -10.94
N PRO A 67 -1.37 14.68 -10.07
CA PRO A 67 -0.36 13.72 -9.65
C PRO A 67 -0.94 12.41 -9.10
N ALA A 68 -0.21 11.32 -9.30
CA ALA A 68 -0.71 9.98 -9.00
C ALA A 68 -1.10 9.77 -7.53
N TYR A 69 -0.41 10.42 -6.59
CA TYR A 69 -0.65 10.27 -5.16
C TYR A 69 -2.06 10.71 -4.73
N LEU A 70 -2.66 11.68 -5.44
CA LEU A 70 -4.02 12.16 -5.15
C LEU A 70 -5.06 11.04 -5.29
N ARG A 71 -4.80 10.03 -6.11
CA ARG A 71 -5.71 8.88 -6.28
C ARG A 71 -5.75 7.99 -5.02
N SER A 72 -4.75 8.10 -4.15
CA SER A 72 -4.70 7.41 -2.87
C SER A 72 -5.41 8.18 -1.75
N MET A 73 -5.83 9.42 -2.01
CA MET A 73 -6.57 10.25 -1.06
C MET A 73 -8.08 10.10 -1.20
N SER A 74 -8.80 10.39 -0.12
CA SER A 74 -10.24 10.53 -0.16
C SER A 74 -10.64 11.82 -0.87
N VAL A 75 -11.86 11.86 -1.42
CA VAL A 75 -12.44 13.07 -2.02
C VAL A 75 -12.47 14.21 -1.00
N ARG A 76 -12.75 13.90 0.27
CA ARG A 76 -12.82 14.89 1.35
C ARG A 76 -11.46 15.54 1.62
N ASP A 77 -10.38 14.77 1.63
CA ASP A 77 -9.03 15.29 1.91
C ASP A 77 -8.55 16.21 0.78
N ILE A 78 -8.79 15.82 -0.48
CA ILE A 78 -8.46 16.66 -1.65
C ILE A 78 -9.30 17.94 -1.63
N GLN A 79 -10.60 17.84 -1.30
CA GLN A 79 -11.46 19.02 -1.14
C GLN A 79 -10.88 19.98 -0.10
N SER A 80 -10.46 19.46 1.06
CA SER A 80 -9.82 20.25 2.10
C SER A 80 -8.56 20.95 1.58
N GLN A 81 -7.67 20.24 0.88
CA GLN A 81 -6.47 20.84 0.29
C GLN A 81 -6.79 21.94 -0.72
N LEU A 82 -7.76 21.73 -1.62
CA LEU A 82 -8.16 22.74 -2.60
C LEU A 82 -8.79 23.97 -1.93
N THR A 83 -9.63 23.79 -0.91
CA THR A 83 -10.18 24.90 -0.14
C THR A 83 -9.08 25.67 0.59
N SER A 84 -8.16 24.97 1.27
CA SER A 84 -7.00 25.60 1.92
C SER A 84 -6.11 26.35 0.93
N PHE A 85 -5.90 25.80 -0.27
CA PHE A 85 -5.16 26.45 -1.34
C PHE A 85 -5.83 27.77 -1.78
N ILE A 86 -7.15 27.76 -2.02
CA ILE A 86 -7.88 28.98 -2.39
C ILE A 86 -7.83 30.02 -1.27
N THR A 87 -8.06 29.61 -0.02
CA THR A 87 -7.96 30.49 1.15
C THR A 87 -6.55 31.08 1.30
N ALA A 88 -5.51 30.28 1.04
CA ALA A 88 -4.13 30.73 1.04
C ALA A 88 -3.85 31.76 -0.07
N ASN A 89 -4.52 31.64 -1.22
CA ASN A 89 -4.26 32.44 -2.42
C ASN A 89 -5.36 33.45 -2.76
N TYR A 90 -6.32 33.69 -1.85
CA TYR A 90 -7.44 34.61 -2.07
C TYR A 90 -6.99 36.05 -2.38
N GLY A 91 -5.78 36.44 -1.98
CA GLY A 91 -5.20 37.73 -2.34
C GLY A 91 -5.19 38.03 -3.85
N HIS A 92 -5.09 37.00 -4.70
CA HIS A 92 -5.20 37.15 -6.16
C HIS A 92 -6.61 37.57 -6.60
N LEU A 93 -7.65 37.15 -5.89
CA LEU A 93 -9.05 37.48 -6.17
C LEU A 93 -9.44 38.84 -5.58
N GLY A 94 -8.78 39.24 -4.49
CA GLY A 94 -9.19 40.36 -3.63
C GLY A 94 -9.44 41.68 -4.37
N ASN A 95 -8.62 42.03 -5.37
CA ASN A 95 -8.77 43.29 -6.13
C ASN A 95 -10.10 43.35 -6.92
N GLU A 96 -10.60 42.20 -7.35
CA GLU A 96 -11.80 42.09 -8.19
C GLU A 96 -13.05 41.73 -7.39
N THR A 97 -12.89 41.14 -6.21
CA THR A 97 -14.01 40.56 -5.44
C THR A 97 -14.24 41.25 -4.10
N PHE A 98 -13.20 41.76 -3.44
CA PHE A 98 -13.33 42.31 -2.09
C PHE A 98 -14.25 43.55 -2.09
N LEU A 99 -15.24 43.55 -1.19
CA LEU A 99 -16.29 44.59 -1.10
C LEU A 99 -17.15 44.83 -2.35
N ARG A 100 -16.96 44.08 -3.45
CA ARG A 100 -17.78 44.20 -4.69
C ARG A 100 -18.97 43.25 -4.72
N LYS A 101 -20.17 43.74 -5.01
CA LYS A 101 -21.37 42.88 -5.11
C LYS A 101 -21.45 42.23 -6.49
N PHE A 102 -21.68 40.91 -6.52
CA PHE A 102 -21.96 40.11 -7.71
C PHE A 102 -22.70 38.82 -7.30
N GLU A 103 -23.54 38.30 -8.19
CA GLU A 103 -24.40 37.12 -7.94
C GLU A 103 -23.96 35.87 -8.71
N CYS A 104 -23.12 36.04 -9.74
CA CYS A 104 -22.57 34.95 -10.54
C CYS A 104 -21.46 34.19 -9.79
N SER A 105 -20.96 33.11 -10.40
CA SER A 105 -19.80 32.38 -9.88
C SER A 105 -18.56 33.27 -9.90
N TYR A 106 -17.57 32.97 -9.04
CA TYR A 106 -16.28 33.65 -9.13
C TYR A 106 -15.65 33.46 -10.52
N SER A 107 -15.89 32.32 -11.18
CA SER A 107 -15.38 32.06 -12.52
C SER A 107 -15.90 33.04 -13.57
N GLU A 108 -17.16 33.44 -13.49
CA GLU A 108 -17.75 34.41 -14.42
C GLU A 108 -17.35 35.85 -14.09
N HIS A 109 -17.10 36.14 -12.82
CA HIS A 109 -16.80 37.49 -12.35
C HIS A 109 -15.34 37.91 -12.56
N VAL A 110 -14.39 37.00 -12.35
CA VAL A 110 -12.96 37.35 -12.36
C VAL A 110 -12.34 37.29 -13.76
N SER A 111 -11.36 38.16 -13.96
CA SER A 111 -10.59 38.30 -15.20
C SER A 111 -9.79 37.04 -15.57
N LYS A 112 -9.43 36.92 -16.84
CA LYS A 112 -8.60 35.81 -17.33
C LYS A 112 -7.20 35.86 -16.72
N GLU A 113 -6.68 37.06 -16.48
CA GLU A 113 -5.39 37.32 -15.87
C GLU A 113 -5.34 36.79 -14.43
N THR A 114 -6.39 37.01 -13.65
CA THR A 114 -6.51 36.48 -12.28
C THR A 114 -6.61 34.95 -12.26
N LYS A 115 -7.35 34.36 -13.21
CA LYS A 115 -7.40 32.89 -13.37
C LYS A 115 -6.04 32.31 -13.73
N ALA A 116 -5.29 32.96 -14.62
CA ALA A 116 -3.94 32.55 -14.99
C ALA A 116 -2.99 32.60 -13.79
N ALA A 117 -3.00 33.69 -13.02
CA ALA A 117 -2.17 33.81 -11.82
C ALA A 117 -2.47 32.74 -10.76
N LEU A 118 -3.75 32.39 -10.58
CA LEU A 118 -4.14 31.28 -9.70
C LEU A 118 -3.73 29.91 -10.25
N ALA A 119 -3.76 29.71 -11.56
CA ALA A 119 -3.30 28.47 -12.19
C ALA A 119 -1.80 28.30 -12.00
N ASP A 120 -1.00 29.36 -12.13
CA ASP A 120 0.43 29.36 -11.85
C ASP A 120 0.71 29.07 -10.37
N ALA A 121 -0.04 29.68 -9.46
CA ALA A 121 0.05 29.39 -8.03
C ALA A 121 -0.30 27.92 -7.71
N LEU A 122 -1.30 27.35 -8.38
CA LEU A 122 -1.67 25.95 -8.22
C LEU A 122 -0.57 25.02 -8.75
N ALA A 123 0.00 25.37 -9.90
CA ALA A 123 1.11 24.63 -10.50
C ALA A 123 2.33 24.59 -9.57
N GLY A 124 2.61 25.67 -8.83
CA GLY A 124 3.69 25.75 -7.84
C GLY A 124 3.34 25.20 -6.45
N SER A 125 2.08 24.84 -6.19
CA SER A 125 1.62 24.41 -4.86
C SER A 125 2.10 23.01 -4.48
N SER A 126 2.08 22.70 -3.19
CA SER A 126 2.35 21.35 -2.67
C SER A 126 1.31 20.30 -3.10
N ILE A 127 0.20 20.71 -3.72
CA ILE A 127 -0.80 19.79 -4.30
C ILE A 127 -0.28 19.17 -5.61
N PHE A 128 0.49 19.95 -6.38
CA PHE A 128 1.03 19.48 -7.66
C PHE A 128 2.53 19.18 -7.60
N ASN A 129 3.26 19.82 -6.69
CA ASN A 129 4.66 19.55 -6.38
C ASN A 129 4.83 19.21 -4.89
N PRO A 130 4.27 18.09 -4.42
CA PRO A 130 4.44 17.71 -3.02
C PRO A 130 5.91 17.36 -2.72
N PRO A 131 6.39 17.63 -1.49
CA PRO A 131 7.66 17.06 -1.04
C PRO A 131 7.54 15.52 -1.00
N LEU A 132 8.63 14.82 -1.29
CA LEU A 132 8.70 13.37 -1.10
C LEU A 132 9.04 13.06 0.36
N GLU A 133 8.20 12.28 1.02
CA GLU A 133 8.45 11.76 2.34
C GLU A 133 8.94 10.31 2.24
N LEU A 134 9.82 9.90 3.15
CA LEU A 134 10.24 8.50 3.29
C LEU A 134 9.45 7.85 4.42
N THR A 135 8.65 6.84 4.10
CA THR A 135 8.01 5.98 5.09
C THR A 135 8.78 4.67 5.24
N LEU A 136 9.26 4.39 6.45
CA LEU A 136 9.89 3.14 6.85
C LEU A 136 8.87 2.23 7.53
N PHE A 137 8.82 0.97 7.08
CA PHE A 137 8.00 -0.10 7.63
C PHE A 137 8.91 -1.20 8.20
N PRO A 138 8.85 -1.49 9.51
CA PRO A 138 9.64 -2.58 10.10
C PRO A 138 9.09 -3.94 9.67
N LEU A 139 9.96 -4.85 9.25
CA LEU A 139 9.58 -6.19 8.82
C LEU A 139 10.19 -7.25 9.74
N VAL A 140 9.38 -8.25 10.12
CA VAL A 140 9.79 -9.30 11.06
C VAL A 140 10.16 -10.60 10.34
N PRO A 141 9.31 -11.21 9.49
CA PRO A 141 9.60 -12.48 8.81
C PRO A 141 10.27 -12.28 7.44
N ILE A 142 10.84 -11.09 7.19
CA ILE A 142 11.55 -10.80 5.96
C ILE A 142 12.99 -10.52 6.34
N ARG A 143 13.89 -11.35 5.82
CA ARG A 143 15.34 -11.17 5.95
C ARG A 143 15.89 -10.77 4.59
N VAL A 144 16.85 -9.86 4.60
CA VAL A 144 17.51 -9.41 3.38
C VAL A 144 18.95 -9.91 3.44
N GLU A 145 19.39 -10.71 2.49
CA GLU A 145 20.82 -11.07 2.36
C GLU A 145 21.55 -10.04 1.51
N GLU A 146 20.88 -9.53 0.46
CA GLU A 146 21.38 -8.45 -0.38
C GLU A 146 20.37 -7.32 -0.53
N ASP A 147 20.79 -6.13 -0.11
CA ASP A 147 20.00 -4.91 -0.17
C ASP A 147 19.49 -4.61 -1.59
N PHE A 148 18.18 -4.42 -1.71
CA PHE A 148 17.53 -4.03 -2.96
C PHE A 148 17.19 -2.53 -2.94
N HIS A 149 17.52 -1.83 -4.03
CA HIS A 149 17.24 -0.41 -4.18
C HIS A 149 16.55 -0.09 -5.49
N SER A 150 15.50 0.72 -5.39
CA SER A 150 14.87 1.38 -6.53
C SER A 150 14.53 2.83 -6.17
N SER A 151 14.08 3.61 -7.16
CA SER A 151 13.64 4.99 -6.93
C SER A 151 12.48 5.09 -5.92
N PRO A 152 11.34 4.38 -6.11
CA PRO A 152 10.20 4.51 -5.20
C PRO A 152 10.31 3.71 -3.89
N PHE A 153 11.12 2.64 -3.83
CA PHE A 153 11.27 1.86 -2.61
C PHE A 153 12.61 1.12 -2.49
N PHE A 154 12.91 0.64 -1.29
CA PHE A 154 14.02 -0.26 -1.02
C PHE A 154 13.63 -1.35 -0.01
N LEU A 155 14.33 -2.47 -0.06
CA LEU A 155 14.31 -3.53 0.94
C LEU A 155 15.74 -3.74 1.42
N VAL A 156 16.01 -3.47 2.69
CA VAL A 156 17.37 -3.51 3.25
C VAL A 156 17.42 -4.30 4.55
N GLN A 157 18.59 -4.83 4.87
CA GLN A 157 18.86 -5.33 6.21
C GLN A 157 18.64 -4.23 7.25
N ALA A 158 18.22 -4.61 8.45
CA ALA A 158 18.05 -3.65 9.54
C ALA A 158 19.31 -2.79 9.71
N LYS A 159 20.46 -3.42 9.96
CA LYS A 159 21.77 -2.77 10.16
C LYS A 159 22.32 -1.93 8.99
N THR A 160 21.81 -2.08 7.77
CA THR A 160 22.31 -1.33 6.59
C THR A 160 21.50 -0.07 6.30
N LEU A 161 20.42 0.18 7.08
CA LEU A 161 19.72 1.46 7.03
C LEU A 161 20.65 2.59 7.48
N GLY A 162 20.75 3.64 6.68
CA GLY A 162 21.61 4.79 6.95
C GLY A 162 21.38 5.92 5.95
N ASP A 163 22.17 6.99 6.06
CA ASP A 163 22.04 8.23 5.27
C ASP A 163 21.95 7.99 3.75
N SER A 164 22.72 7.03 3.22
CA SER A 164 22.68 6.70 1.79
C SER A 164 21.33 6.14 1.34
N LYS A 165 20.61 5.48 2.26
CA LYS A 165 19.29 4.88 2.01
C LYS A 165 18.16 5.82 2.37
N THR A 166 18.31 6.62 3.41
CA THR A 166 17.27 7.59 3.84
C THR A 166 17.29 8.83 2.95
N GLY A 167 18.45 9.22 2.42
CA GLY A 167 18.67 10.46 1.67
C GLY A 167 18.77 11.70 2.56
N ILE A 168 18.78 11.52 3.89
CA ILE A 168 18.85 12.60 4.87
C ILE A 168 20.23 12.54 5.51
N ARG A 169 21.05 13.57 5.27
CA ARG A 169 22.42 13.63 5.80
C ARG A 169 22.39 13.99 7.28
N GLY A 170 23.18 13.26 8.07
CA GLY A 170 23.41 13.59 9.47
C GLY A 170 22.15 13.41 10.31
N LEU A 171 21.38 12.34 10.07
CA LEU A 171 20.29 11.95 10.96
C LEU A 171 20.90 11.51 12.30
N ALA A 172 21.20 12.49 13.16
CA ALA A 172 21.83 12.25 14.45
C ALA A 172 20.94 11.33 15.27
N GLY A 173 21.52 10.24 15.77
CA GLY A 173 20.80 9.25 16.57
C GLY A 173 19.90 8.31 15.75
N LEU A 174 20.24 7.97 14.50
CA LEU A 174 19.60 6.83 13.81
C LEU A 174 20.13 5.50 14.40
N ASP A 175 19.25 4.69 14.98
CA ASP A 175 19.56 3.29 15.31
C ASP A 175 18.84 2.37 14.30
N PRO A 176 19.57 1.81 13.32
CA PRO A 176 18.95 1.08 12.23
C PRO A 176 18.43 -0.31 12.63
N GLU A 177 18.83 -0.84 13.79
CA GLU A 177 18.39 -2.14 14.30
C GLU A 177 17.20 -2.06 15.25
N GLU A 178 16.68 -0.85 15.50
CA GLU A 178 15.56 -0.60 16.39
C GLU A 178 14.37 0.03 15.64
N PHE A 179 13.15 -0.32 16.03
CA PHE A 179 11.94 0.40 15.70
C PHE A 179 11.40 1.04 16.98
N PRO A 180 11.26 2.37 17.02
CA PRO A 180 11.60 3.37 15.99
C PRO A 180 13.11 3.46 15.79
N PRO A 181 13.61 3.85 14.61
CA PRO A 181 15.04 3.85 14.34
C PRO A 181 15.72 5.10 14.92
N VAL A 182 15.62 5.26 16.24
CA VAL A 182 16.17 6.39 16.98
C VAL A 182 16.90 5.90 18.23
N SER A 183 18.18 6.20 18.34
CA SER A 183 19.07 5.78 19.42
C SER A 183 18.56 6.22 20.79
N ASP A 184 18.12 7.49 20.91
CA ASP A 184 17.69 8.11 22.17
C ASP A 184 16.18 7.91 22.46
N TRP A 185 15.54 6.92 21.84
CA TRP A 185 14.12 6.65 22.06
C TRP A 185 13.87 6.01 23.42
N ASN A 186 13.20 6.72 24.33
CA ASN A 186 12.87 6.22 25.68
C ASN A 186 11.57 5.38 25.75
N GLY A 187 10.90 5.14 24.62
CA GLY A 187 9.65 4.39 24.57
C GLY A 187 9.84 2.90 24.28
N ARG A 188 8.76 2.24 23.83
CA ARG A 188 8.81 0.85 23.33
C ARG A 188 9.87 0.74 22.22
N LYS A 189 10.69 -0.31 22.27
CA LYS A 189 11.69 -0.63 21.24
C LYS A 189 11.44 -2.04 20.75
N GLU A 190 11.47 -2.21 19.44
CA GLU A 190 11.35 -3.50 18.77
C GLU A 190 12.51 -3.68 17.80
N ARG A 191 12.85 -4.92 17.42
CA ARG A 191 14.00 -5.19 16.55
C ARG A 191 13.54 -5.80 15.21
N PRO A 192 13.50 -5.02 14.12
CA PRO A 192 13.13 -5.55 12.82
C PRO A 192 14.26 -6.38 12.23
N SER A 193 13.90 -7.36 11.40
CA SER A 193 14.85 -8.12 10.59
C SER A 193 15.29 -7.31 9.36
N ALA A 194 14.37 -6.50 8.82
CA ALA A 194 14.57 -5.70 7.62
C ALA A 194 13.68 -4.46 7.64
N TRP A 195 14.04 -3.50 6.78
CA TRP A 195 13.22 -2.31 6.51
C TRP A 195 12.70 -2.32 5.08
N LEU A 196 11.40 -2.04 4.94
CA LEU A 196 10.82 -1.58 3.68
C LEU A 196 10.68 -0.05 3.75
N GLY A 197 11.50 0.65 2.98
CA GLY A 197 11.41 2.10 2.83
C GLY A 197 10.69 2.46 1.54
N ILE A 198 9.71 3.36 1.61
CA ILE A 198 8.93 3.83 0.46
C ILE A 198 8.94 5.35 0.40
N ARG A 199 9.26 5.89 -0.77
CA ARG A 199 9.23 7.34 -1.03
C ARG A 199 7.93 7.71 -1.72
N SER A 200 7.14 8.55 -1.06
CA SER A 200 5.86 9.00 -1.59
C SER A 200 5.44 10.31 -0.94
N PRO A 201 4.69 11.18 -1.65
CA PRO A 201 4.15 12.43 -1.10
C PRO A 201 3.34 12.31 0.19
N ILE A 202 2.66 11.18 0.37
CA ILE A 202 1.77 10.94 1.51
C ILE A 202 1.84 9.48 1.95
N PHE A 203 1.58 9.27 3.23
CA PHE A 203 1.52 7.93 3.84
C PHE A 203 0.50 6.99 3.17
N GLN A 204 -0.68 7.48 2.80
CA GLN A 204 -1.74 6.63 2.21
C GLN A 204 -1.24 5.98 0.91
N ALA A 205 -0.45 6.69 0.12
CA ALA A 205 0.18 6.14 -1.07
C ALA A 205 1.33 5.18 -0.70
N SER A 206 2.17 5.50 0.30
CA SER A 206 3.17 4.56 0.82
C SER A 206 2.56 3.26 1.29
N ASN A 207 1.43 3.29 2.00
CA ASN A 207 0.76 2.10 2.53
C ASN A 207 0.17 1.21 1.42
N LYS A 208 -0.31 1.80 0.32
CA LYS A 208 -0.74 1.03 -0.85
C LYS A 208 0.43 0.37 -1.57
N MET A 209 1.51 1.12 -1.78
CA MET A 209 2.75 0.57 -2.36
C MET A 209 3.29 -0.57 -1.49
N LYS A 210 3.29 -0.40 -0.15
CA LYS A 210 3.66 -1.44 0.81
C LYS A 210 2.82 -2.70 0.61
N ALA A 211 1.49 -2.58 0.56
CA ALA A 211 0.60 -3.72 0.34
C ALA A 211 0.92 -4.45 -0.98
N ALA A 212 1.16 -3.72 -2.08
CA ALA A 212 1.53 -4.34 -3.35
C ALA A 212 2.91 -5.03 -3.32
N ILE A 213 3.92 -4.41 -2.70
CA ILE A 213 5.27 -4.99 -2.56
C ILE A 213 5.22 -6.24 -1.68
N LEU A 214 4.54 -6.19 -0.54
CA LEU A 214 4.39 -7.35 0.34
C LEU A 214 3.52 -8.44 -0.29
N GLY A 215 2.53 -8.08 -1.12
CA GLY A 215 1.76 -9.03 -1.93
C GLY A 215 2.61 -9.74 -2.98
N ALA A 216 3.61 -9.05 -3.56
CA ALA A 216 4.59 -9.69 -4.42
C ALA A 216 5.50 -10.65 -3.64
N LEU A 217 5.96 -10.24 -2.46
CA LEU A 217 6.75 -11.11 -1.57
C LEU A 217 5.97 -12.34 -1.11
N ALA A 218 4.66 -12.23 -0.86
CA ALA A 218 3.82 -13.37 -0.52
C ALA A 218 3.77 -14.46 -1.62
N LEU A 219 4.18 -14.15 -2.85
CA LEU A 219 4.26 -15.11 -3.95
C LEU A 219 5.53 -15.96 -3.94
N THR A 220 6.54 -15.59 -3.14
CA THR A 220 7.82 -16.29 -3.12
C THR A 220 7.80 -17.58 -2.28
N PRO A 221 7.11 -17.69 -1.13
CA PRO A 221 6.98 -18.97 -0.44
C PRO A 221 6.20 -19.98 -1.28
N LEU A 222 6.55 -21.26 -1.17
CA LEU A 222 5.70 -22.34 -1.69
C LEU A 222 4.32 -22.28 -1.03
N PRO A 223 3.24 -22.71 -1.72
CA PRO A 223 1.88 -22.64 -1.20
C PRO A 223 1.70 -23.27 0.19
N ALA A 224 2.38 -24.39 0.45
CA ALA A 224 2.33 -25.07 1.74
C ALA A 224 2.85 -24.21 2.91
N TYR A 225 3.85 -23.35 2.68
CA TYR A 225 4.48 -22.53 3.71
C TYR A 225 3.85 -21.14 3.84
N ARG A 226 3.22 -20.64 2.77
CA ARG A 226 2.66 -19.27 2.69
C ARG A 226 1.69 -18.94 3.83
N HIS A 227 0.91 -19.93 4.24
CA HIS A 227 -0.12 -19.82 5.29
C HIS A 227 0.17 -20.67 6.53
N GLN A 228 1.40 -21.18 6.68
CA GLN A 228 1.85 -21.82 7.90
C GLN A 228 2.32 -20.77 8.89
N PHE A 229 1.38 -20.25 9.67
CA PHE A 229 1.65 -19.28 10.71
C PHE A 229 2.16 -19.97 11.98
N SER A 230 2.95 -19.21 12.73
CA SER A 230 3.58 -19.60 13.98
C SER A 230 3.20 -18.58 15.06
N MET A 231 3.41 -18.95 16.32
CA MET A 231 3.22 -18.06 17.47
C MET A 231 4.38 -17.07 17.66
N ARG A 232 5.18 -16.81 16.61
CA ARG A 232 6.29 -15.85 16.69
C ARG A 232 5.77 -14.47 17.08
N SER A 233 6.54 -13.76 17.91
CA SER A 233 6.21 -12.38 18.25
C SER A 233 6.29 -11.51 17.00
N MET A 234 5.23 -10.74 16.75
CA MET A 234 5.11 -9.86 15.59
C MET A 234 4.83 -8.44 16.07
N PHE A 235 5.35 -7.48 15.33
CA PHE A 235 5.07 -6.07 15.55
C PHE A 235 5.06 -5.35 14.21
N GLY A 236 4.52 -4.14 14.20
CA GLY A 236 4.53 -3.27 13.04
C GLY A 236 4.34 -1.81 13.43
N GLY A 237 4.17 -0.98 12.42
CA GLY A 237 4.02 0.46 12.59
C GLY A 237 4.65 1.20 11.43
N ARG A 238 5.09 2.43 11.66
CA ARG A 238 5.84 3.19 10.67
C ARG A 238 6.63 4.30 11.31
N CYS A 239 7.70 4.69 10.61
CA CYS A 239 8.38 5.96 10.81
C CYS A 239 8.34 6.75 9.49
N THR A 240 7.86 7.98 9.51
CA THR A 240 7.85 8.85 8.32
C THR A 240 8.82 9.98 8.53
N LEU A 241 9.81 10.08 7.65
CA LEU A 241 10.83 11.11 7.63
C LEU A 241 10.49 12.15 6.55
N ASP A 242 10.46 13.41 6.95
CA ASP A 242 10.35 14.53 6.02
C ASP A 242 11.73 14.92 5.45
N ALA A 243 11.72 15.83 4.48
CA ALA A 243 12.94 16.29 3.80
C ALA A 243 13.91 17.05 4.72
N HIS A 244 13.47 17.46 5.91
CA HIS A 244 14.25 18.22 6.90
C HIS A 244 14.75 17.35 8.05
N GLY A 245 14.48 16.03 8.02
CA GLY A 245 14.87 15.11 9.08
C GLY A 245 13.86 15.00 10.23
N GLY A 246 12.71 15.69 10.13
CA GLY A 246 11.60 15.48 11.06
C GLY A 246 11.05 14.08 10.92
N MET A 247 10.95 13.35 12.03
CA MET A 247 10.45 11.98 12.05
C MET A 247 9.16 11.88 12.86
N THR A 248 8.14 11.25 12.27
CA THR A 248 6.90 10.88 12.95
C THR A 248 6.78 9.37 13.06
N THR A 249 6.43 8.87 14.24
CA THR A 249 6.35 7.44 14.53
C THR A 249 4.94 7.04 14.93
N SER A 250 4.49 5.87 14.47
CA SER A 250 3.23 5.26 14.90
C SER A 250 3.40 3.75 15.01
N TYR A 251 3.00 3.17 16.13
CA TYR A 251 2.92 1.71 16.31
C TYR A 251 1.58 1.20 15.78
N GLY A 252 1.56 -0.04 15.31
CA GLY A 252 0.34 -0.68 14.84
C GLY A 252 0.54 -2.16 14.53
N ASP A 253 -0.38 -2.71 13.75
CA ASP A 253 -0.37 -4.12 13.39
C ASP A 253 0.85 -4.49 12.54
N ALA A 254 1.26 -5.75 12.68
CA ALA A 254 2.33 -6.33 11.87
C ALA A 254 2.01 -6.23 10.37
N HIS A 255 3.04 -6.01 9.56
CA HIS A 255 2.85 -5.84 8.11
C HIS A 255 2.76 -7.16 7.35
N THR A 256 3.10 -8.26 7.97
CA THR A 256 3.12 -9.61 7.42
C THR A 256 2.59 -10.57 8.48
N PRO A 257 2.01 -11.72 8.11
CA PRO A 257 1.65 -12.73 9.09
C PRO A 257 2.87 -13.31 9.77
N GLY A 258 2.67 -13.95 10.93
CA GLY A 258 3.72 -14.61 11.70
C GLY A 258 4.20 -15.92 11.07
N MET A 259 4.75 -15.88 9.86
CA MET A 259 5.22 -17.07 9.16
C MET A 259 6.20 -17.92 9.96
N SER A 260 6.07 -19.24 9.83
CA SER A 260 7.01 -20.22 10.41
C SER A 260 8.45 -20.04 9.91
N GLU A 261 8.60 -19.75 8.62
CA GLU A 261 9.89 -19.52 7.98
C GLU A 261 10.02 -18.07 7.52
N ASP A 262 11.24 -17.54 7.50
CA ASP A 262 11.51 -16.20 6.98
C ASP A 262 11.57 -16.21 5.44
N ILE A 263 11.02 -15.17 4.81
CA ILE A 263 11.26 -14.86 3.40
C ILE A 263 12.63 -14.21 3.29
N VAL A 264 13.55 -14.86 2.58
CA VAL A 264 14.94 -14.37 2.43
C VAL A 264 15.13 -13.75 1.06
N ILE A 265 15.35 -12.44 1.03
CA ILE A 265 15.60 -11.66 -0.21
C ILE A 265 17.06 -11.77 -0.61
N ARG A 266 17.30 -12.22 -1.84
CA ARG A 266 18.64 -12.45 -2.40
C ARG A 266 18.87 -11.66 -3.69
N ALA A 267 20.10 -11.66 -4.19
CA ALA A 267 20.45 -11.11 -5.50
C ALA A 267 19.53 -11.62 -6.63
N SER A 268 19.17 -12.90 -6.58
CA SER A 268 18.29 -13.54 -7.57
C SER A 268 16.89 -12.93 -7.61
N ASP A 269 16.43 -12.31 -6.52
CA ASP A 269 15.12 -11.66 -6.46
C ASP A 269 15.13 -10.26 -7.09
N HIS A 270 16.30 -9.63 -7.24
CA HIS A 270 16.40 -8.24 -7.68
C HIS A 270 15.84 -8.02 -9.09
N ALA A 271 15.91 -9.04 -9.96
CA ALA A 271 15.37 -8.97 -11.31
C ALA A 271 13.86 -8.73 -11.31
N TRP A 272 13.10 -9.54 -10.57
CA TRP A 272 11.64 -9.37 -10.49
C TRP A 272 11.25 -8.18 -9.61
N LEU A 273 12.01 -7.88 -8.55
CA LEU A 273 11.80 -6.69 -7.71
C LEU A 273 11.92 -5.39 -8.53
N SER A 274 12.83 -5.35 -9.51
CA SER A 274 13.04 -4.22 -10.42
C SER A 274 11.87 -3.97 -11.38
N MET A 275 10.91 -4.90 -11.50
CA MET A 275 9.71 -4.71 -12.30
C MET A 275 8.62 -3.90 -11.58
N LEU A 276 8.65 -3.86 -10.24
CA LEU A 276 7.64 -3.17 -9.43
C LEU A 276 7.65 -1.64 -9.58
N PRO A 277 8.81 -0.93 -9.57
CA PRO A 277 8.85 0.53 -9.65
C PRO A 277 8.03 1.12 -10.79
N GLY A 278 8.18 0.57 -12.00
CA GLY A 278 7.44 1.01 -13.18
C GLY A 278 5.93 0.91 -12.98
N LYS A 279 5.46 -0.18 -12.35
CA LYS A 279 4.03 -0.42 -12.11
C LYS A 279 3.47 0.44 -10.97
N LEU A 280 4.25 0.64 -9.90
CA LEU A 280 3.86 1.45 -8.75
C LEU A 280 3.72 2.94 -9.10
N SER A 281 4.53 3.42 -10.05
CA SER A 281 4.51 4.82 -10.51
C SER A 281 3.61 5.07 -11.73
N ALA A 282 3.17 4.02 -12.43
CA ALA A 282 2.40 4.14 -13.66
C ALA A 282 0.98 4.69 -13.47
N SER A 283 0.53 5.47 -14.46
CA SER A 283 -0.83 6.03 -14.51
C SER A 283 -1.79 5.27 -15.41
N ASP A 284 -1.32 4.29 -16.18
CA ASP A 284 -2.15 3.55 -17.12
C ASP A 284 -3.14 2.59 -16.41
N GLY A 285 -4.14 2.13 -17.13
CA GLY A 285 -5.18 1.25 -16.58
C GLY A 285 -4.66 -0.14 -16.19
N GLN A 286 -3.71 -0.69 -16.94
CA GLN A 286 -3.23 -2.06 -16.79
C GLN A 286 -2.29 -2.18 -15.59
N ALA A 287 -1.30 -1.30 -15.44
CA ALA A 287 -0.41 -1.30 -14.28
C ALA A 287 -1.19 -1.12 -12.97
N ARG A 288 -2.21 -0.25 -12.96
CA ARG A 288 -3.09 -0.07 -11.80
C ARG A 288 -3.90 -1.31 -11.45
N ARG A 289 -4.34 -2.08 -12.44
CA ARG A 289 -5.00 -3.38 -12.24
C ARG A 289 -4.05 -4.40 -11.61
N GLN A 290 -2.82 -4.48 -12.11
CA GLN A 290 -1.77 -5.36 -11.58
C GLN A 290 -1.40 -5.02 -10.13
N VAL A 291 -1.18 -3.74 -9.81
CA VAL A 291 -0.91 -3.28 -8.43
C VAL A 291 -2.06 -3.63 -7.50
N ARG A 292 -3.31 -3.39 -7.93
CA ARG A 292 -4.50 -3.73 -7.13
C ARG A 292 -4.62 -5.24 -6.87
N ALA A 293 -4.27 -6.06 -7.86
CA ALA A 293 -4.28 -7.52 -7.69
C ALA A 293 -3.27 -7.95 -6.60
N LEU A 294 -2.06 -7.37 -6.60
CA LEU A 294 -1.09 -7.60 -5.52
C LEU A 294 -1.61 -7.13 -4.15
N GLU A 295 -2.29 -5.97 -4.10
CA GLU A 295 -2.91 -5.49 -2.86
C GLU A 295 -3.99 -6.48 -2.33
N TYR A 296 -4.81 -7.07 -3.20
CA TYR A 296 -5.81 -8.06 -2.79
C TYR A 296 -5.15 -9.37 -2.35
N PHE A 297 -4.11 -9.83 -3.04
CA PHE A 297 -3.37 -11.02 -2.66
C PHE A 297 -2.70 -10.83 -1.29
N TYR A 298 -2.13 -9.65 -1.04
CA TYR A 298 -1.62 -9.26 0.28
C TYR A 298 -2.69 -9.29 1.36
N ARG A 299 -3.89 -8.78 1.09
CA ARG A 299 -5.00 -8.80 2.06
C ARG A 299 -5.48 -10.21 2.38
N ALA A 300 -5.42 -11.13 1.42
CA ALA A 300 -5.70 -12.53 1.66
C ALA A 300 -4.63 -13.20 2.54
N TRP A 301 -3.40 -12.67 2.53
CA TRP A 301 -2.26 -13.37 3.12
C TRP A 301 -2.44 -13.73 4.60
N PRO A 302 -2.83 -12.82 5.52
CA PRO A 302 -2.95 -13.16 6.94
C PRO A 302 -4.28 -13.83 7.32
N LEU A 303 -5.21 -14.00 6.39
CA LEU A 303 -6.57 -14.46 6.70
C LEU A 303 -6.68 -15.99 6.81
N ASP A 304 -7.69 -16.44 7.54
CA ASP A 304 -8.02 -17.85 7.63
C ASP A 304 -8.66 -18.37 6.34
N ALA A 305 -8.69 -19.70 6.19
CA ALA A 305 -9.10 -20.37 4.95
C ALA A 305 -10.46 -19.90 4.39
N ALA A 306 -11.48 -19.80 5.24
CA ALA A 306 -12.83 -19.36 4.87
C ALA A 306 -12.87 -17.92 4.32
N GLU A 307 -12.10 -17.02 4.94
CA GLU A 307 -12.07 -15.60 4.57
C GLU A 307 -11.20 -15.32 3.34
N ARG A 308 -10.18 -16.15 3.08
CA ARG A 308 -9.25 -15.99 1.94
C ARG A 308 -9.92 -16.14 0.59
N PHE A 309 -10.86 -17.08 0.49
CA PHE A 309 -11.49 -17.47 -0.77
C PHE A 309 -12.01 -16.28 -1.60
N PRO A 310 -12.85 -15.35 -1.07
CA PRO A 310 -13.30 -14.19 -1.84
C PRO A 310 -12.16 -13.25 -2.26
N TRP A 311 -11.15 -13.04 -1.41
CA TRP A 311 -10.02 -12.15 -1.73
C TRP A 311 -9.15 -12.68 -2.88
N LEU A 312 -8.99 -14.00 -2.99
CA LEU A 312 -8.28 -14.62 -4.10
C LEU A 312 -9.04 -14.45 -5.43
N PHE A 313 -10.37 -14.50 -5.41
CA PHE A 313 -11.16 -14.15 -6.60
C PHE A 313 -11.11 -12.65 -6.93
N MET A 314 -11.15 -11.77 -5.93
CA MET A 314 -10.94 -10.33 -6.15
C MET A 314 -9.56 -10.05 -6.76
N THR A 315 -8.54 -10.84 -6.41
CA THR A 315 -7.21 -10.80 -7.03
C THR A 315 -7.28 -11.14 -8.52
N LEU A 316 -7.95 -12.24 -8.89
CA LEU A 316 -8.13 -12.64 -10.30
C LEU A 316 -8.97 -11.62 -11.09
N ASP A 317 -10.06 -11.14 -10.50
CA ASP A 317 -10.94 -10.13 -11.11
C ASP A 317 -10.21 -8.79 -11.31
N ALA A 318 -9.27 -8.43 -10.42
CA ALA A 318 -8.49 -7.22 -10.59
C ALA A 318 -7.60 -7.26 -11.85
N ILE A 319 -7.09 -8.44 -12.23
CA ILE A 319 -6.25 -8.62 -13.41
C ILE A 319 -7.12 -8.79 -14.67
N PHE A 320 -8.05 -9.75 -14.63
CA PHE A 320 -8.76 -10.25 -15.82
C PHE A 320 -10.22 -9.83 -15.90
N GLY A 321 -10.77 -9.24 -14.84
CA GLY A 321 -12.16 -8.82 -14.80
C GLY A 321 -12.46 -7.81 -15.92
N ASP A 322 -13.39 -8.21 -16.79
CA ASP A 322 -14.03 -7.32 -17.75
C ASP A 322 -15.52 -7.17 -17.38
N VAL A 323 -16.03 -5.96 -17.56
CA VAL A 323 -17.41 -5.60 -17.20
C VAL A 323 -18.35 -6.31 -18.17
N GLY A 324 -18.91 -7.44 -17.74
CA GLY A 324 -19.90 -8.23 -18.50
C GLY A 324 -19.44 -9.61 -18.98
N GLN A 325 -18.13 -9.94 -18.90
CA GLN A 325 -17.61 -11.27 -19.31
C GLN A 325 -16.57 -11.87 -18.32
N ALA A 326 -16.56 -11.41 -17.06
CA ALA A 326 -15.55 -11.78 -16.06
C ALA A 326 -15.26 -13.30 -15.98
N THR A 327 -16.29 -14.15 -15.95
CA THR A 327 -16.12 -15.61 -15.87
C THR A 327 -15.32 -16.19 -17.03
N ARG A 328 -15.63 -15.78 -18.27
CA ARG A 328 -14.97 -16.31 -19.47
C ARG A 328 -13.56 -15.73 -19.62
N ALA A 329 -13.40 -14.44 -19.37
CA ALA A 329 -12.10 -13.77 -19.39
C ALA A 329 -11.12 -14.39 -18.39
N VAL A 330 -11.59 -14.74 -17.19
CA VAL A 330 -10.79 -15.44 -16.19
C VAL A 330 -10.43 -16.86 -16.66
N ILE A 331 -11.35 -17.64 -17.22
CA ILE A 331 -11.05 -18.98 -17.74
C ILE A 331 -10.02 -18.94 -18.88
N ASP A 332 -10.21 -18.05 -19.85
CA ASP A 332 -9.32 -17.92 -21.00
C ASP A 332 -7.92 -17.48 -20.54
N ALA A 333 -7.85 -16.57 -19.56
CA ALA A 333 -6.60 -16.14 -18.97
C ALA A 333 -5.88 -17.24 -18.19
N ILE A 334 -6.61 -18.01 -17.37
CA ILE A 334 -6.05 -19.16 -16.64
C ILE A 334 -5.50 -20.18 -17.64
N SER A 335 -6.24 -20.49 -18.70
CA SER A 335 -5.81 -21.45 -19.72
C SER A 335 -4.55 -20.99 -20.48
N LYS A 336 -4.34 -19.67 -20.60
CA LYS A 336 -3.16 -19.09 -21.25
C LYS A 336 -1.93 -18.98 -20.35
N HIS A 337 -2.13 -18.74 -19.05
CA HIS A 337 -1.07 -18.35 -18.12
C HIS A 337 -0.76 -19.37 -17.03
N SER A 338 -1.60 -20.40 -16.86
CA SER A 338 -1.38 -21.49 -15.91
C SER A 338 -0.63 -22.64 -16.58
N GLU A 339 0.51 -23.04 -16.00
CA GLU A 339 1.16 -24.31 -16.33
C GLU A 339 0.33 -25.51 -15.86
N THR A 340 -0.55 -25.28 -14.87
CA THR A 340 -1.49 -26.28 -14.38
C THR A 340 -2.69 -26.34 -15.32
N ASN A 341 -2.85 -27.45 -16.01
CA ASN A 341 -3.95 -27.64 -16.95
C ASN A 341 -5.23 -27.95 -16.18
N PHE A 342 -5.93 -26.91 -15.70
CA PHE A 342 -7.23 -27.06 -15.07
C PHE A 342 -8.29 -27.32 -16.13
N GLU A 343 -9.02 -28.42 -15.99
CA GLU A 343 -10.11 -28.73 -16.91
C GLU A 343 -11.20 -27.66 -16.84
N TYR A 344 -11.75 -27.29 -17.99
CA TYR A 344 -12.82 -26.29 -18.10
C TYR A 344 -14.00 -26.54 -17.12
N PRO A 345 -14.50 -27.78 -16.91
CA PRO A 345 -15.54 -28.05 -15.93
C PRO A 345 -15.13 -27.71 -14.49
N ARG A 346 -13.86 -27.93 -14.10
CA ARG A 346 -13.32 -27.63 -12.77
C ARG A 346 -13.32 -26.13 -12.53
N LEU A 347 -12.82 -25.36 -13.50
CA LEU A 347 -12.84 -23.89 -13.46
C LEU A 347 -14.26 -23.33 -13.39
N LYS A 348 -15.19 -23.90 -14.16
CA LYS A 348 -16.60 -23.50 -14.13
C LYS A 348 -17.22 -23.72 -12.75
N LEU A 349 -16.88 -24.82 -12.08
CA LEU A 349 -17.38 -25.10 -10.73
C LEU A 349 -16.75 -24.16 -9.68
N LEU A 350 -15.45 -23.86 -9.77
CA LEU A 350 -14.79 -22.83 -8.95
C LEU A 350 -15.46 -21.46 -9.07
N LEU A 351 -15.78 -21.04 -10.28
CA LEU A 351 -16.48 -19.76 -10.52
C LEU A 351 -17.94 -19.81 -10.03
N GLY A 352 -18.56 -20.98 -10.04
CA GLY A 352 -19.86 -21.20 -9.40
C GLY A 352 -19.82 -21.05 -7.87
N LEU A 353 -18.72 -21.48 -7.24
CA LEU A 353 -18.43 -21.28 -5.81
C LEU A 353 -18.22 -19.79 -5.50
N ARG A 354 -17.39 -19.10 -6.29
CA ARG A 354 -17.20 -17.63 -6.21
C ARG A 354 -18.55 -16.91 -6.16
N ASN A 355 -19.45 -17.22 -7.10
CA ASN A 355 -20.76 -16.55 -7.16
C ASN A 355 -21.61 -16.85 -5.91
N SER A 356 -21.47 -18.02 -5.31
CA SER A 356 -22.16 -18.36 -4.06
C SER A 356 -21.67 -17.48 -2.92
N VAL A 357 -20.35 -17.40 -2.73
CA VAL A 357 -19.75 -16.70 -1.58
C VAL A 357 -19.86 -15.18 -1.75
N ILE A 358 -19.48 -14.64 -2.92
CA ILE A 358 -19.41 -13.19 -3.14
C ILE A 358 -20.80 -12.53 -3.19
N HIS A 359 -21.83 -13.24 -3.69
CA HIS A 359 -23.17 -12.69 -3.83
C HIS A 359 -24.13 -13.10 -2.68
N GLY A 360 -23.58 -13.62 -1.57
CA GLY A 360 -24.34 -13.90 -0.36
C GLY A 360 -25.22 -15.16 -0.41
N GLY A 361 -24.94 -16.07 -1.34
CA GLY A 361 -25.56 -17.40 -1.37
C GLY A 361 -24.97 -18.39 -0.37
N ALA A 362 -23.76 -18.12 0.16
CA ALA A 362 -23.14 -18.85 1.27
C ALA A 362 -22.25 -17.88 2.08
N PRO A 363 -22.23 -17.96 3.43
CA PRO A 363 -21.35 -17.14 4.27
C PRO A 363 -19.85 -17.37 4.00
N ASP A 364 -19.46 -18.61 3.75
CA ASP A 364 -18.12 -18.97 3.28
C ASP A 364 -18.15 -20.08 2.22
N VAL A 365 -16.96 -20.50 1.76
CA VAL A 365 -16.83 -21.53 0.72
C VAL A 365 -17.34 -22.90 1.17
N TYR A 366 -17.17 -23.25 2.44
CA TYR A 366 -17.52 -24.54 3.02
C TYR A 366 -19.02 -24.70 3.21
N ASP A 367 -19.74 -23.60 3.39
CA ASP A 367 -21.21 -23.57 3.48
C ASP A 367 -21.94 -23.69 2.13
N SER A 368 -21.21 -23.71 1.00
CA SER A 368 -21.84 -23.82 -0.32
C SER A 368 -22.12 -25.29 -0.68
N ASP A 369 -23.33 -25.60 -1.13
CA ASP A 369 -23.65 -26.94 -1.71
C ASP A 369 -22.69 -27.33 -2.86
N LYS A 370 -22.09 -26.34 -3.53
CA LYS A 370 -21.12 -26.59 -4.60
C LYS A 370 -19.77 -27.05 -4.08
N TYR A 371 -19.45 -26.86 -2.79
CA TYR A 371 -18.19 -27.27 -2.18
C TYR A 371 -18.12 -28.79 -2.10
N HIS A 372 -19.17 -29.42 -1.55
CA HIS A 372 -19.27 -30.88 -1.51
C HIS A 372 -19.13 -31.47 -2.90
N ARG A 373 -19.86 -30.93 -3.88
CA ARG A 373 -19.75 -31.36 -5.27
C ARG A 373 -18.33 -31.21 -5.83
N TYR A 374 -17.65 -30.10 -5.51
CA TYR A 374 -16.28 -29.87 -5.96
C TYR A 374 -15.32 -30.91 -5.39
N TYR A 375 -15.37 -31.08 -4.07
CA TYR A 375 -14.50 -31.99 -3.34
C TYR A 375 -14.76 -33.45 -3.74
N GLU A 376 -16.02 -33.86 -3.89
CA GLU A 376 -16.39 -35.21 -4.37
C GLU A 376 -15.88 -35.49 -5.79
N THR A 377 -15.91 -34.48 -6.67
CA THR A 377 -15.51 -34.66 -8.08
C THR A 377 -14.00 -34.67 -8.25
N TYR A 378 -13.28 -33.82 -7.52
CA TYR A 378 -11.86 -33.54 -7.77
C TYR A 378 -10.92 -34.01 -6.66
N GLY A 379 -11.43 -34.33 -5.47
CA GLY A 379 -10.62 -34.79 -4.32
C GLY A 379 -9.76 -33.72 -3.67
N ASP A 380 -9.85 -32.46 -4.12
CA ASP A 380 -9.05 -31.33 -3.65
C ASP A 380 -9.96 -30.24 -3.07
N ASP A 381 -9.47 -29.51 -2.06
CA ASP A 381 -10.16 -28.32 -1.55
C ASP A 381 -10.03 -27.16 -2.56
N PRO A 382 -11.15 -26.56 -3.01
CA PRO A 382 -11.17 -25.49 -4.00
C PRO A 382 -10.34 -24.26 -3.61
N LEU A 383 -10.10 -24.03 -2.31
CA LEU A 383 -9.26 -22.94 -1.85
C LEU A 383 -7.81 -23.09 -2.34
N PHE A 384 -7.23 -24.30 -2.26
CA PHE A 384 -5.86 -24.54 -2.73
C PHE A 384 -5.72 -24.31 -4.22
N ASP A 385 -6.71 -24.72 -5.01
CA ASP A 385 -6.71 -24.49 -6.45
C ASP A 385 -6.76 -23.01 -6.78
N VAL A 386 -7.67 -22.26 -6.16
CA VAL A 386 -7.82 -20.82 -6.41
C VAL A 386 -6.55 -20.07 -6.00
N GLU A 387 -5.92 -20.45 -4.88
CA GLU A 387 -4.66 -19.87 -4.44
C GLU A 387 -3.52 -20.13 -5.44
N ARG A 388 -3.38 -21.39 -5.90
CA ARG A 388 -2.39 -21.78 -6.91
C ARG A 388 -2.61 -21.04 -8.22
N ILE A 389 -3.85 -20.98 -8.68
CA ILE A 389 -4.24 -20.25 -9.90
C ILE A 389 -3.89 -18.78 -9.78
N ALA A 390 -4.29 -18.12 -8.68
CA ALA A 390 -4.03 -16.70 -8.46
C ALA A 390 -2.53 -16.41 -8.43
N ALA A 391 -1.74 -17.21 -7.71
CA ALA A 391 -0.30 -17.04 -7.63
C ALA A 391 0.39 -17.22 -8.99
N GLN A 392 0.03 -18.25 -9.76
CA GLN A 392 0.56 -18.48 -11.11
C GLN A 392 0.19 -17.34 -12.07
N CYS A 393 -1.07 -16.90 -12.05
CA CYS A 393 -1.52 -15.78 -12.88
C CYS A 393 -0.78 -14.48 -12.55
N LEU A 394 -0.55 -14.18 -11.27
CA LEU A 394 0.22 -13.01 -10.84
C LEU A 394 1.67 -13.09 -11.31
N ARG A 395 2.34 -14.24 -11.10
CA ARG A 395 3.73 -14.47 -11.56
C ARG A 395 3.88 -14.31 -13.06
N SER A 396 2.98 -14.91 -13.84
CA SER A 396 3.01 -14.82 -15.30
C SER A 396 2.67 -13.41 -15.81
N THR A 397 1.62 -12.77 -15.26
CA THR A 397 1.08 -11.52 -15.83
C THR A 397 1.84 -10.28 -15.37
N ILE A 398 2.31 -10.27 -14.12
CA ILE A 398 2.97 -9.10 -13.51
C ILE A 398 4.48 -9.20 -13.68
N PHE A 399 5.04 -10.39 -13.47
CA PHE A 399 6.48 -10.62 -13.40
C PHE A 399 7.02 -11.40 -14.61
N GLU A 400 6.17 -11.69 -15.61
CA GLU A 400 6.58 -12.34 -16.86
C GLU A 400 7.31 -13.67 -16.63
N GLY A 401 6.95 -14.37 -15.53
CA GLY A 401 7.59 -15.63 -15.12
C GLY A 401 8.93 -15.46 -14.39
N THR A 402 9.46 -14.24 -14.25
CA THR A 402 10.74 -13.97 -13.57
C THR A 402 10.66 -14.19 -12.06
N LEU A 403 9.51 -13.88 -11.45
CA LEU A 403 9.26 -14.21 -10.05
C LEU A 403 8.96 -15.70 -9.97
N VAL A 404 9.86 -16.45 -9.33
CA VAL A 404 9.70 -17.88 -9.04
C VAL A 404 9.56 -18.10 -7.53
N GLU A 405 9.01 -19.25 -7.16
CA GLU A 405 8.95 -19.65 -5.76
C GLU A 405 10.36 -19.94 -5.23
N HIS A 406 10.60 -19.58 -3.98
CA HIS A 406 11.83 -19.89 -3.27
C HIS A 406 11.92 -21.40 -3.04
N PRO A 407 13.16 -21.95 -2.95
CA PRO A 407 13.35 -23.36 -2.62
C PRO A 407 12.67 -23.74 -1.31
N ASP A 408 12.27 -25.01 -1.20
CA ASP A 408 11.74 -25.56 0.05
C ASP A 408 12.76 -25.36 1.18
N PRO A 409 12.42 -24.64 2.26
CA PRO A 409 13.34 -24.37 3.37
C PRO A 409 13.80 -25.65 4.08
N ASN A 410 13.04 -26.73 3.96
CA ASN A 410 13.32 -28.04 4.52
C ASN A 410 13.88 -29.04 3.48
N ALA A 411 14.22 -28.60 2.27
CA ALA A 411 14.68 -29.47 1.19
C ALA A 411 15.83 -30.41 1.61
N ASP A 412 16.81 -29.89 2.35
CA ASP A 412 17.96 -30.67 2.82
C ASP A 412 17.56 -31.71 3.88
N ILE A 413 16.64 -31.37 4.77
CA ILE A 413 16.09 -32.28 5.79
C ILE A 413 15.28 -33.40 5.11
N ILE A 414 14.42 -33.04 4.16
CA ILE A 414 13.62 -33.99 3.38
C ILE A 414 14.54 -34.93 2.58
N ARG A 415 15.60 -34.39 1.96
CA ARG A 415 16.59 -35.19 1.23
C ARG A 415 17.31 -36.17 2.16
N ALA A 416 17.82 -35.68 3.30
CA ALA A 416 18.50 -36.52 4.27
C ALA A 416 17.59 -37.60 4.90
N TYR A 417 16.31 -37.31 5.09
CA TYR A 417 15.32 -38.33 5.49
C TYR A 417 15.14 -39.40 4.41
N ARG A 418 14.95 -39.00 3.15
CA ARG A 418 14.78 -39.93 2.02
C ARG A 418 16.02 -40.80 1.77
N GLU A 419 17.20 -40.24 2.00
CA GLU A 419 18.49 -40.95 1.88
C GLU A 419 18.85 -41.80 3.12
N GLY A 420 18.02 -41.76 4.17
CA GLY A 420 18.29 -42.46 5.43
C GLY A 420 19.50 -41.91 6.22
N THR A 421 19.99 -40.73 5.86
CA THR A 421 21.16 -40.07 6.47
C THR A 421 20.79 -39.14 7.62
N LEU A 422 19.49 -39.00 7.92
CA LEU A 422 18.98 -38.23 9.06
C LEU A 422 19.37 -38.89 10.38
N ARG A 423 20.61 -38.69 10.83
CA ARG A 423 21.08 -39.18 12.13
C ARG A 423 20.31 -38.47 13.24
N ASN A 424 19.79 -39.24 14.18
CA ASN A 424 19.15 -38.77 15.41
C ASN A 424 20.00 -37.65 16.06
N ARG A 425 19.58 -36.39 15.94
CA ARG A 425 20.15 -35.23 16.65
C ARG A 425 19.93 -35.28 18.19
N LYS A 426 19.68 -36.45 18.77
CA LYS A 426 19.51 -36.66 20.22
C LYS A 426 20.78 -37.12 20.95
N ALA A 427 21.93 -37.16 20.28
CA ALA A 427 23.21 -37.58 20.89
C ALA A 427 24.28 -36.47 20.92
N ALA A 428 23.88 -35.22 21.08
CA ALA A 428 24.80 -34.12 21.42
C ALA A 428 24.19 -33.26 22.52
N ALA A 429 24.01 -33.85 23.71
CA ALA A 429 24.05 -33.04 24.92
C ALA A 429 25.51 -32.64 25.14
N PRO A 430 25.82 -31.36 25.42
CA PRO A 430 27.16 -31.00 25.82
C PRO A 430 27.40 -31.57 27.22
N SER A 431 28.24 -32.61 27.30
CA SER A 431 28.93 -32.99 28.52
C SER A 431 29.95 -31.90 28.84
N GLY A 432 29.52 -30.85 29.53
CA GLY A 432 30.37 -29.88 30.19
C GLY A 432 30.13 -29.99 31.68
N ALA A 433 30.99 -30.74 32.35
CA ALA A 433 31.07 -30.80 33.80
C ALA A 433 31.25 -29.38 34.38
N ASN A 434 30.53 -29.09 35.46
CA ASN A 434 31.03 -28.18 36.47
C ASN A 434 30.56 -28.70 37.83
N ASP A 435 31.41 -29.53 38.43
CA ASP A 435 31.46 -29.71 39.87
C ASP A 435 31.86 -28.36 40.48
N GLY A 436 31.11 -27.88 41.47
CA GLY A 436 31.39 -26.56 42.03
C GLY A 436 30.42 -26.11 43.12
N ASP A 437 30.38 -26.90 44.18
CA ASP A 437 30.20 -26.48 45.58
C ASP A 437 28.83 -25.96 46.07
N GLY A 438 28.45 -26.50 47.22
CA GLY A 438 27.15 -26.32 47.84
C GLY A 438 27.07 -25.09 48.75
N THR A 439 25.85 -24.60 48.91
CA THR A 439 25.33 -24.14 50.21
C THR A 439 23.83 -23.90 50.08
N ALA A 440 23.05 -24.71 50.80
CA ALA A 440 21.62 -24.53 50.97
C ALA A 440 21.35 -23.34 51.92
N PRO A 441 20.27 -22.58 51.73
CA PRO A 441 19.64 -21.87 52.83
C PRO A 441 18.39 -22.65 53.27
N SER A 442 18.47 -23.07 54.52
CA SER A 442 17.39 -23.49 55.41
C SER A 442 16.21 -22.53 55.40
N ALA A 443 15.01 -23.11 55.42
CA ALA A 443 13.78 -22.44 55.82
C ALA A 443 13.80 -22.15 57.33
N GLU A 444 13.49 -20.91 57.72
CA GLU A 444 12.55 -20.59 58.81
C GLU A 444 12.33 -19.07 58.96
N LYS A 445 11.03 -18.73 59.10
CA LYS A 445 10.36 -17.44 59.41
C LYS A 445 9.92 -16.56 58.25
#